data_AF-A0A918T191-F1
#
_entry.id   AF-A0A918T191-F1
#
_cell.length_a   1.000
_cell.length_b   1.000
_cell.length_c   1.000
_cell.angle_alpha   90.00
_cell.angle_beta   90.00
_cell.angle_gamma   90.00
#
_symmetry.space_group_name_H-M   'P 1'
#
loop_
_entity.id
_entity.type
_entity.pdbx_description
1 polymer ?
#
loop_
_entity_poly.entity_id
_entity_poly.type
_entity_poly.pdbx_seq_one_letter_code
_entity_poly.pdbx_strand_id
1 'polypeptide(L)'
;MNRSVRSWAGREWGPLCTTLRTALVTRRWRAVPMTLAAVCLTSLFQLVQNQDWGYGPVQAIGSVRAEDPLWLSLLRTPLSLFVPALDLPVWGALAQVLLVFGIAEICLGRWRTLGVAYLATLAGTLYARVGIALGPDSPLGLPASDALVVDTGPSAAVVGLAVYVCWRYRAYATGSAVVLAMVVEVVIKPNLAGKEHLAAIAGVLVLMAVVRWRERGQDGVEPRPGTRSWKPPIRS
;
A
#
# COMPACT_ATOMS: atom_id res chain seq x y z
N MET A 1 -4.25 -33.41 6.18
CA MET A 1 -4.61 -32.15 5.49
C MET A 1 -5.19 -32.50 4.11
N ASN A 2 -6.49 -32.26 3.89
CA ASN A 2 -7.25 -32.78 2.73
C ASN A 2 -6.68 -32.28 1.39
N ARG A 3 -6.61 -33.16 0.36
CA ARG A 3 -6.14 -32.82 -1.00
C ARG A 3 -6.85 -31.59 -1.59
N SER A 4 -8.12 -31.39 -1.23
CA SER A 4 -8.93 -30.21 -1.60
C SER A 4 -8.39 -28.89 -1.05
N VAL A 5 -7.87 -28.87 0.18
CA VAL A 5 -7.29 -27.66 0.79
C VAL A 5 -5.97 -27.32 0.10
N ARG A 6 -5.17 -28.34 -0.24
CA ARG A 6 -3.89 -28.15 -0.93
C ARG A 6 -4.08 -27.64 -2.36
N SER A 7 -5.07 -28.15 -3.09
CA SER A 7 -5.37 -27.69 -4.46
C SER A 7 -5.98 -26.28 -4.46
N TRP A 8 -6.79 -25.94 -3.46
CA TRP A 8 -7.30 -24.59 -3.29
C TRP A 8 -6.18 -23.59 -2.95
N ALA A 9 -5.34 -23.90 -1.95
CA ALA A 9 -4.20 -23.06 -1.59
C ALA A 9 -3.20 -22.91 -2.76
N GLY A 10 -3.02 -23.97 -3.55
CA GLY A 10 -2.21 -23.92 -4.77
C GLY A 10 -2.77 -22.99 -5.84
N ARG A 11 -4.09 -22.86 -5.98
CA ARG A 11 -4.71 -21.91 -6.90
C ARG A 11 -4.64 -20.47 -6.40
N GLU A 12 -4.85 -20.28 -5.10
CA GLU A 12 -4.84 -18.97 -4.45
C GLU A 12 -3.43 -18.38 -4.41
N TRP A 13 -2.44 -19.14 -3.94
CA TRP A 13 -1.08 -18.63 -3.70
C TRP A 13 -0.05 -19.09 -4.73
N GLY A 14 -0.35 -20.09 -5.57
CA GLY A 14 0.60 -20.64 -6.55
C GLY A 14 1.26 -19.58 -7.45
N PRO A 15 0.49 -18.70 -8.11
CA PRO A 15 1.05 -17.63 -8.94
C PRO A 15 1.93 -16.65 -8.16
N LEU A 16 1.53 -16.32 -6.92
CA LEU A 16 2.29 -15.42 -6.05
C LEU A 16 3.59 -16.06 -5.59
N CYS A 17 3.52 -17.26 -5.02
CA CYS A 17 4.68 -18.02 -4.54
C CYS A 17 5.68 -18.32 -5.65
N THR A 18 5.22 -18.67 -6.85
CA THR A 18 6.10 -18.93 -7.99
C THR A 18 6.84 -17.66 -8.43
N THR A 19 6.15 -16.52 -8.49
CA THR A 19 6.78 -15.23 -8.81
C THR A 19 7.83 -14.86 -7.77
N LEU A 20 7.46 -14.90 -6.49
CA LEU A 20 8.36 -14.59 -5.37
C LEU A 20 9.60 -15.49 -5.39
N ARG A 21 9.40 -16.81 -5.50
CA ARG A 21 10.50 -17.78 -5.53
C ARG A 21 11.42 -17.54 -6.71
N THR A 22 10.86 -17.29 -7.89
CA THR A 22 11.65 -17.03 -9.11
C THR A 22 12.50 -15.78 -8.96
N ALA A 23 11.91 -14.68 -8.47
CA ALA A 23 12.63 -13.43 -8.26
C ALA A 23 13.73 -13.57 -7.19
N LEU A 24 13.45 -14.24 -6.08
CA LEU A 24 14.43 -14.45 -5.01
C LEU A 24 15.59 -15.36 -5.45
N VAL A 25 15.32 -16.40 -6.23
CA VAL A 25 16.38 -17.29 -6.75
C VAL A 25 17.25 -16.57 -7.79
N THR A 26 16.63 -15.82 -8.71
CA THR A 26 17.35 -15.20 -9.83
C THR A 26 18.06 -13.90 -9.45
N ARG A 27 17.46 -13.08 -8.57
CA ARG A 27 17.95 -11.73 -8.25
C ARG A 27 18.36 -11.54 -6.79
N ARG A 28 18.04 -12.49 -5.90
CA ARG A 28 18.32 -12.41 -4.45
C ARG A 28 17.89 -11.04 -3.90
N TRP A 29 18.79 -10.30 -3.25
CA TRP A 29 18.50 -9.00 -2.65
C TRP A 29 18.27 -7.90 -3.69
N ARG A 30 18.76 -8.08 -4.93
CA ARG A 30 18.50 -7.15 -6.05
C ARG A 30 17.06 -7.21 -6.54
N ALA A 31 16.24 -8.11 -5.99
CA ALA A 31 14.82 -8.17 -6.26
C ALA A 31 14.03 -7.06 -5.54
N VAL A 32 14.58 -6.52 -4.43
CA VAL A 32 13.86 -5.60 -3.53
C VAL A 32 14.68 -4.39 -3.06
N PRO A 33 15.43 -3.70 -3.95
CA PRO A 33 16.28 -2.58 -3.54
C PRO A 33 15.52 -1.41 -2.91
N MET A 34 14.29 -1.11 -3.38
CA MET A 34 13.49 -0.03 -2.81
C MET A 34 13.00 -0.39 -1.41
N THR A 35 12.57 -1.64 -1.19
CA THR A 35 12.15 -2.12 0.12
C THR A 35 13.31 -2.11 1.11
N LEU A 36 14.51 -2.53 0.70
CA LEU A 36 15.69 -2.45 1.57
C LEU A 36 16.04 -1.00 1.91
N ALA A 37 15.97 -0.08 0.93
CA ALA A 37 16.16 1.35 1.19
C ALA A 37 15.11 1.90 2.16
N ALA A 38 13.83 1.51 2.02
CA ALA A 38 12.74 1.87 2.91
C ALA A 38 12.96 1.38 4.35
N VAL A 39 13.37 0.11 4.53
CA VAL A 39 13.69 -0.46 5.84
C VAL A 39 14.89 0.24 6.47
N CYS A 40 15.95 0.52 5.69
CA CYS A 40 17.12 1.25 6.15
C CYS A 40 16.77 2.69 6.56
N LEU A 41 15.96 3.37 5.76
CA LEU A 41 15.50 4.74 6.03
C LEU A 41 14.63 4.79 7.29
N THR A 42 13.70 3.83 7.44
CA THR A 42 12.86 3.70 8.65
C THR A 42 13.71 3.42 9.90
N SER A 43 14.71 2.54 9.78
CA SER A 43 15.65 2.27 10.86
C SER A 43 16.51 3.49 11.21
N LEU A 44 16.95 4.26 10.20
CA LEU A 44 17.70 5.49 10.41
C LEU A 44 16.86 6.54 11.14
N PHE A 45 15.60 6.75 10.71
CA PHE A 45 14.70 7.66 11.42
C PHE A 45 14.45 7.22 12.86
N GLN A 46 14.29 5.91 13.10
CA GLN A 46 14.20 5.40 14.47
C GLN A 46 15.45 5.74 15.30
N LEU A 47 16.65 5.49 14.76
CA LEU A 47 17.91 5.73 15.47
C LEU A 47 18.10 7.23 15.79
N VAL A 48 17.78 8.10 14.84
CA VAL A 48 17.87 9.55 14.99
C VAL A 48 16.82 10.06 15.99
N GLN A 49 15.58 9.58 15.91
CA GLN A 49 14.50 10.01 16.79
C GLN A 49 14.75 9.67 18.28
N ASN A 50 15.54 8.61 18.54
CA ASN A 50 15.95 8.23 19.90
C ASN A 50 17.21 8.97 20.39
N GLN A 51 17.73 9.96 19.63
CA GLN A 51 18.77 10.87 20.12
C GLN A 51 18.15 12.06 20.84
N ASP A 52 18.83 12.59 21.85
CA ASP A 52 18.37 13.72 22.68
C ASP A 52 17.96 14.98 21.88
N TRP A 53 18.51 15.15 20.69
CA TRP A 53 18.23 16.28 19.78
C TRP A 53 17.36 15.89 18.57
N GLY A 54 17.18 14.61 18.30
CA GLY A 54 16.68 14.12 17.01
C GLY A 54 15.17 13.96 16.92
N TYR A 55 14.46 13.99 18.06
CA TYR A 55 13.00 13.91 18.11
C TYR A 55 12.31 15.02 17.31
N GLY A 56 12.68 16.28 17.57
CA GLY A 56 12.06 17.46 16.95
C GLY A 56 12.22 17.49 15.42
N PRO A 57 13.45 17.33 14.89
CA PRO A 57 13.68 17.27 13.44
C PRO A 57 12.95 16.13 12.72
N VAL A 58 12.90 14.92 13.30
CA VAL A 58 12.23 13.76 12.68
C VAL A 58 10.72 13.96 12.62
N GLN A 59 10.11 14.47 13.70
CA GLN A 59 8.71 14.88 13.69
C GLN A 59 8.47 15.99 12.67
N ALA A 60 9.28 17.05 12.64
CA ALA A 60 9.09 18.17 11.72
C ALA A 60 9.16 17.78 10.23
N ILE A 61 9.89 16.71 9.89
CA ILE A 61 10.04 16.23 8.51
C ILE A 61 8.96 15.22 8.13
N GLY A 62 8.57 14.32 9.04
CA GLY A 62 7.70 13.19 8.69
C GLY A 62 6.37 13.10 9.44
N SER A 63 6.12 13.92 10.46
CA SER A 63 4.80 13.97 11.09
C SER A 63 3.83 14.71 10.17
N VAL A 64 2.73 14.04 9.83
CA VAL A 64 1.58 14.66 9.19
C VAL A 64 0.45 14.67 10.20
N ARG A 65 -0.13 15.86 10.42
CA ARG A 65 -1.34 16.02 11.21
C ARG A 65 -2.48 16.50 10.32
N ALA A 66 -3.72 16.19 10.71
CA ALA A 66 -4.88 16.65 9.94
C ALA A 66 -5.03 18.18 9.97
N GLU A 67 -4.49 18.85 11.00
CA GLU A 67 -4.41 20.31 11.11
C GLU A 67 -3.40 20.96 10.14
N ASP A 68 -2.43 20.21 9.61
CA ASP A 68 -1.41 20.78 8.74
C ASP A 68 -2.03 21.35 7.45
N PRO A 69 -1.41 22.35 6.80
CA PRO A 69 -1.82 22.76 5.45
C PRO A 69 -1.72 21.59 4.47
N LEU A 70 -2.72 21.41 3.60
CA LEU A 70 -2.78 20.30 2.63
C LEU A 70 -1.48 20.14 1.81
N TRP A 71 -0.87 21.25 1.41
CA TRP A 71 0.40 21.23 0.68
C TRP A 71 1.57 20.65 1.48
N LEU A 72 1.64 20.94 2.78
CA LEU A 72 2.64 20.38 3.69
C LEU A 72 2.40 18.89 3.91
N SER A 73 1.16 18.44 4.05
CA SER A 73 0.84 17.00 4.13
C SER A 73 1.14 16.27 2.83
N LEU A 74 0.90 16.86 1.67
CA LEU A 74 1.26 16.29 0.37
C LEU A 74 2.79 16.18 0.18
N LEU A 75 3.54 17.16 0.69
CA LEU A 75 5.01 17.15 0.64
C LEU A 75 5.61 16.13 1.62
N ARG A 76 4.99 15.96 2.79
CA ARG A 76 5.47 15.07 3.87
C ARG A 76 4.97 13.63 3.77
N THR A 77 3.83 13.36 3.12
CA THR A 77 3.26 12.00 2.96
C THR A 77 4.24 10.95 2.41
N PRO A 78 5.15 11.25 1.47
CA PRO A 78 6.15 10.27 1.04
C PRO A 78 7.15 9.90 2.14
N LEU A 79 7.45 10.84 3.05
CA LEU A 79 8.39 10.68 4.15
C LEU A 79 7.72 10.14 5.43
N SER A 80 6.45 10.47 5.67
CA SER A 80 5.68 10.02 6.83
C SER A 80 5.50 8.52 6.88
N LEU A 81 5.54 7.86 5.72
CA LEU A 81 5.55 6.40 5.58
C LEU A 81 6.72 5.72 6.30
N PHE A 82 7.84 6.43 6.45
CA PHE A 82 9.08 5.88 7.00
C PHE A 82 9.39 6.42 8.40
N VAL A 83 8.58 7.32 8.94
CA VAL A 83 8.74 7.80 10.31
C VAL A 83 7.94 6.89 11.26
N PRO A 84 8.60 6.18 12.19
CA PRO A 84 7.90 5.28 13.09
C PRO A 84 7.02 6.04 14.09
N ALA A 85 5.81 5.55 14.31
CA ALA A 85 5.02 5.95 15.46
C ALA A 85 5.67 5.41 16.74
N LEU A 86 5.89 6.29 17.72
CA LEU A 86 6.57 5.95 18.98
C LEU A 86 5.78 4.97 19.86
N ASP A 87 4.47 4.88 19.64
CA ASP A 87 3.55 4.12 20.48
C ASP A 87 3.49 2.62 20.12
N LEU A 88 4.21 2.20 19.07
CA LEU A 88 4.21 0.81 18.59
C LEU A 88 5.63 0.24 18.45
N PRO A 89 5.82 -1.08 18.67
CA PRO A 89 7.13 -1.70 18.50
C PRO A 89 7.63 -1.49 17.07
N VAL A 90 8.77 -0.79 16.92
CA VAL A 90 9.34 -0.47 15.60
C VAL A 90 9.55 -1.72 14.73
N TRP A 91 9.84 -2.85 15.37
CA TRP A 91 10.01 -4.14 14.73
C TRP A 91 8.77 -4.57 13.93
N GLY A 92 7.56 -4.22 14.40
CA GLY A 92 6.31 -4.48 13.70
C GLY A 92 6.23 -3.69 12.39
N ALA A 93 6.54 -2.39 12.43
CA ALA A 93 6.55 -1.54 11.24
C ALA A 93 7.64 -1.99 10.24
N LEU A 94 8.85 -2.28 10.72
CA LEU A 94 9.95 -2.77 9.88
C LEU A 94 9.61 -4.12 9.21
N ALA A 95 9.01 -5.05 9.96
CA ALA A 95 8.58 -6.34 9.42
C ALA A 95 7.48 -6.18 8.36
N GLN A 96 6.49 -5.32 8.61
CA GLN A 96 5.43 -5.03 7.64
C GLN A 96 5.98 -4.42 6.36
N VAL A 97 6.87 -3.42 6.47
CA VAL A 97 7.53 -2.82 5.30
C VAL A 97 8.33 -3.89 4.56
N LEU A 98 9.23 -4.61 5.24
CA LEU A 98 10.07 -5.62 4.62
C LEU A 98 9.24 -6.69 3.86
N LEU A 99 8.19 -7.21 4.49
CA LEU A 99 7.37 -8.26 3.91
C LEU A 99 6.45 -7.74 2.81
N VAL A 100 5.63 -6.73 3.11
CA VAL A 100 4.57 -6.30 2.18
C VAL A 100 5.12 -5.43 1.06
N PHE A 101 6.03 -4.49 1.34
CA PHE A 101 6.68 -3.75 0.26
C PHE A 101 7.59 -4.68 -0.55
N GLY A 102 8.28 -5.64 0.08
CA GLY A 102 9.11 -6.61 -0.62
C GLY A 102 8.31 -7.48 -1.60
N ILE A 103 7.19 -8.04 -1.12
CA ILE A 103 6.27 -8.80 -1.96
C ILE A 103 5.73 -7.91 -3.09
N ALA A 104 5.27 -6.70 -2.77
CA ALA A 104 4.71 -5.79 -3.75
C ALA A 104 5.75 -5.34 -4.80
N GLU A 105 6.98 -5.02 -4.39
CA GLU A 105 8.07 -4.63 -5.29
C GLU A 105 8.41 -5.76 -6.28
N ILE A 106 8.47 -7.00 -5.82
CA ILE A 106 8.69 -8.16 -6.68
C ILE A 106 7.52 -8.35 -7.65
N CYS A 107 6.29 -8.23 -7.15
CA CYS A 107 5.08 -8.56 -7.89
C CYS A 107 4.63 -7.47 -8.88
N LEU A 108 4.82 -6.20 -8.50
CA LEU A 108 4.29 -5.04 -9.22
C LEU A 108 5.40 -4.18 -9.84
N GLY A 109 6.61 -4.23 -9.28
CA GLY A 109 7.72 -3.33 -9.58
C GLY A 109 7.68 -2.04 -8.76
N ARG A 110 8.86 -1.42 -8.56
CA ARG A 110 9.07 -0.24 -7.70
C ARG A 110 8.03 0.87 -7.86
N TRP A 111 7.73 1.28 -9.10
CA TRP A 111 6.89 2.46 -9.35
C TRP A 111 5.43 2.20 -9.04
N ARG A 112 4.94 1.00 -9.32
CA ARG A 112 3.56 0.63 -9.01
C ARG A 112 3.40 0.44 -7.51
N THR A 113 4.37 -0.16 -6.83
CA THR A 113 4.38 -0.26 -5.37
C THR A 113 4.32 1.13 -4.73
N LEU A 114 5.19 2.05 -5.14
CA LEU A 114 5.19 3.42 -4.63
C LEU A 114 3.87 4.16 -4.94
N GLY A 115 3.35 4.05 -6.16
CA GLY A 115 2.09 4.70 -6.54
C GLY A 115 0.89 4.20 -5.73
N VAL A 116 0.78 2.89 -5.51
CA VAL A 116 -0.30 2.31 -4.70
C VAL A 116 -0.14 2.66 -3.22
N ALA A 117 1.08 2.57 -2.68
CA ALA A 117 1.37 2.96 -1.30
C ALA A 117 1.05 4.44 -1.05
N TYR A 118 1.45 5.31 -1.98
CA TYR A 118 1.17 6.74 -1.90
C TYR A 118 -0.33 7.02 -1.94
N LEU A 119 -1.06 6.40 -2.88
CA LEU A 119 -2.52 6.55 -2.98
C LEU A 119 -3.23 6.09 -1.70
N ALA A 120 -2.84 4.94 -1.16
CA ALA A 120 -3.43 4.39 0.06
C ALA A 120 -3.22 5.32 1.26
N THR A 121 -2.01 5.84 1.41
CA THR A 121 -1.66 6.80 2.49
C THR A 121 -2.41 8.11 2.32
N LEU A 122 -2.43 8.65 1.09
CA LEU A 122 -3.14 9.88 0.78
C LEU A 122 -4.64 9.75 1.06
N ALA A 123 -5.24 8.61 0.75
CA ALA A 123 -6.65 8.36 1.05
C ALA A 123 -6.93 8.36 2.55
N GLY A 124 -6.05 7.76 3.37
CA GLY A 124 -6.12 7.83 4.84
C GLY A 124 -6.06 9.28 5.35
N THR A 125 -5.03 10.03 4.95
CA THR A 125 -4.84 11.42 5.38
C THR A 125 -5.98 12.35 4.92
N LEU A 126 -6.51 12.16 3.70
CA LEU A 126 -7.67 12.92 3.22
C LEU A 126 -8.94 12.56 4.00
N TYR A 127 -9.12 11.29 4.35
CA TYR A 127 -10.23 10.86 5.18
C TYR A 127 -10.17 11.50 6.58
N ALA A 128 -9.00 11.54 7.22
CA ALA A 128 -8.85 12.19 8.53
C ALA A 128 -9.36 13.64 8.50
N ARG A 129 -9.00 14.40 7.44
CA ARG A 129 -9.45 15.79 7.24
C ARG A 129 -10.95 15.90 7.00
N VAL A 130 -11.50 15.07 6.13
CA VAL A 130 -12.94 15.08 5.82
C VAL A 130 -13.75 14.62 7.03
N GLY A 131 -13.31 13.60 7.74
CA GLY A 131 -13.95 13.08 8.95
C GLY A 131 -14.01 14.13 10.06
N ILE A 132 -12.94 14.88 10.28
CA ILE A 132 -12.93 16.00 11.24
C ILE A 132 -13.89 17.11 10.79
N ALA A 133 -13.89 17.47 9.51
CA ALA A 133 -14.78 18.49 8.97
C ALA A 133 -16.27 18.11 9.05
N LEU A 134 -16.59 16.81 8.99
CA LEU A 134 -17.94 16.29 9.14
C LEU A 134 -18.44 16.29 10.60
N GLY A 135 -17.53 16.35 11.58
CA GLY A 135 -17.84 16.35 13.01
C GLY A 135 -18.35 14.99 13.53
N PRO A 136 -18.32 14.74 14.85
CA PRO A 136 -18.60 13.44 15.45
C PRO A 136 -20.06 12.97 15.29
N ASP A 137 -20.98 13.88 14.96
CA ASP A 137 -22.40 13.58 14.79
C ASP A 137 -22.71 12.88 13.45
N SER A 138 -21.73 12.79 12.55
CA SER A 138 -21.83 12.10 11.27
C SER A 138 -21.30 10.66 11.36
N PRO A 139 -21.91 9.69 10.65
CA PRO A 139 -21.43 8.29 10.67
C PRO A 139 -20.00 8.09 10.14
N LEU A 140 -19.47 9.04 9.36
CA LEU A 140 -18.07 9.07 8.90
C LEU A 140 -17.21 10.11 9.65
N GLY A 141 -17.82 10.74 10.66
CA GLY A 141 -17.26 11.79 11.47
C GLY A 141 -16.11 11.36 12.38
N LEU A 142 -15.25 12.33 12.68
CA LEU A 142 -14.19 12.22 13.67
C LEU A 142 -14.34 13.36 14.69
N PRO A 143 -14.09 13.09 15.99
CA PRO A 143 -14.03 14.14 16.99
C PRO A 143 -12.83 15.07 16.72
N ALA A 144 -12.95 16.35 17.08
CA ALA A 144 -11.90 17.33 16.88
C ALA A 144 -10.57 16.99 17.61
N SER A 145 -10.62 16.14 18.64
CA SER A 145 -9.44 15.59 19.33
C SER A 145 -8.53 14.80 18.40
N ASP A 146 -9.08 14.19 17.35
CA ASP A 146 -8.32 13.37 16.38
C ASP A 146 -7.48 14.24 15.43
N ALA A 147 -7.68 15.56 15.41
CA ALA A 147 -6.90 16.49 14.60
C ALA A 147 -5.42 16.58 15.03
N LEU A 148 -5.13 16.27 16.30
CA LEU A 148 -3.80 16.34 16.90
C LEU A 148 -3.07 14.98 16.90
N VAL A 149 -3.76 13.89 16.53
CA VAL A 149 -3.18 12.56 16.47
C VAL A 149 -2.24 12.50 15.27
N VAL A 150 -1.01 12.06 15.52
CA VAL A 150 0.03 11.93 14.50
C VAL A 150 -0.32 10.73 13.61
N ASP A 151 -0.75 11.02 12.37
CA ASP A 151 -1.11 10.03 11.35
C ASP A 151 0.16 9.60 10.59
N THR A 152 1.08 8.94 11.31
CA THR A 152 2.33 8.44 10.75
C THR A 152 2.45 6.94 10.88
N GLY A 153 2.80 6.30 9.77
CA GLY A 153 3.22 4.92 9.76
C GLY A 153 2.94 4.23 8.42
N PRO A 154 3.62 3.11 8.15
CA PRO A 154 3.47 2.39 6.89
C PRO A 154 2.14 1.62 6.80
N SER A 155 1.35 1.53 7.87
CA SER A 155 0.23 0.58 8.01
C SER A 155 -0.85 0.76 6.94
N ALA A 156 -1.30 1.99 6.67
CA ALA A 156 -2.28 2.26 5.61
C ALA A 156 -1.77 1.84 4.22
N ALA A 157 -0.51 2.16 3.91
CA ALA A 157 0.14 1.72 2.67
C ALA A 157 0.28 0.19 2.60
N VAL A 158 0.66 -0.45 3.70
CA VAL A 158 0.80 -1.90 3.81
C VAL A 158 -0.54 -2.59 3.54
N VAL A 159 -1.62 -2.13 4.18
CA VAL A 159 -2.97 -2.68 3.96
C VAL A 159 -3.40 -2.49 2.51
N GLY A 160 -3.24 -1.28 1.96
CA GLY A 160 -3.58 -0.99 0.57
C GLY A 160 -2.79 -1.84 -0.44
N LEU A 161 -1.49 -2.00 -0.23
CA LEU A 161 -0.63 -2.85 -1.06
C LEU A 161 -1.03 -4.33 -0.95
N ALA A 162 -1.33 -4.82 0.25
CA ALA A 162 -1.74 -6.20 0.45
C ALA A 162 -3.01 -6.51 -0.34
N VAL A 163 -4.02 -5.64 -0.27
CA VAL A 163 -5.28 -5.78 -1.03
C VAL A 163 -5.01 -5.74 -2.53
N TYR A 164 -4.21 -4.79 -3.01
CA TYR A 164 -3.92 -4.64 -4.44
C TYR A 164 -3.13 -5.82 -5.01
N VAL A 165 -2.12 -6.32 -4.29
CA VAL A 165 -1.35 -7.51 -4.69
C VAL A 165 -2.24 -8.74 -4.74
N CYS A 166 -3.07 -8.94 -3.70
CA CYS A 166 -4.02 -10.05 -3.65
C CYS A 166 -4.96 -10.03 -4.86
N TRP A 167 -5.49 -8.85 -5.20
CA TRP A 167 -6.32 -8.69 -6.39
C TRP A 167 -5.57 -9.03 -7.69
N ARG A 168 -4.35 -8.51 -7.86
CA ARG A 168 -3.54 -8.70 -9.06
C ARG A 168 -3.15 -10.16 -9.30
N TYR A 169 -2.98 -10.93 -8.23
CA TYR A 169 -2.63 -12.35 -8.25
C TYR A 169 -3.84 -13.27 -8.10
N ARG A 170 -5.06 -12.72 -8.07
CA ARG A 170 -6.32 -13.45 -7.88
C ARG A 170 -6.40 -14.23 -6.56
N ALA A 171 -5.63 -13.81 -5.56
CA ALA A 171 -5.70 -14.30 -4.19
C ALA A 171 -6.85 -13.60 -3.43
N TYR A 172 -8.07 -13.76 -3.94
CA TYR A 172 -9.23 -12.99 -3.47
C TYR A 172 -9.64 -13.36 -2.05
N ALA A 173 -9.52 -14.62 -1.64
CA ALA A 173 -9.86 -15.00 -0.28
C ALA A 173 -8.90 -14.37 0.73
N THR A 174 -7.62 -14.32 0.38
CA THR A 174 -6.58 -13.66 1.18
C THR A 174 -6.85 -12.16 1.26
N GLY A 175 -7.14 -11.51 0.12
CA GLY A 175 -7.49 -10.09 0.08
C GLY A 175 -8.75 -9.76 0.89
N SER A 176 -9.80 -10.58 0.77
CA SER A 176 -11.03 -10.44 1.57
C SER A 176 -10.78 -10.62 3.06
N ALA A 177 -9.90 -11.55 3.46
CA ALA A 177 -9.54 -11.75 4.86
C ALA A 177 -8.82 -10.51 5.44
N VAL A 178 -7.94 -9.86 4.66
CA VAL A 178 -7.31 -8.59 5.07
C VAL A 178 -8.36 -7.51 5.27
N VAL A 179 -9.27 -7.31 4.31
CA VAL A 179 -10.34 -6.31 4.44
C VAL A 179 -11.21 -6.59 5.65
N LEU A 180 -11.62 -7.85 5.85
CA LEU A 180 -12.44 -8.25 6.99
C LEU A 180 -11.72 -8.01 8.32
N ALA A 181 -10.42 -8.32 8.39
CA ALA A 181 -9.63 -8.05 9.59
C ALA A 181 -9.61 -6.55 9.94
N MET A 182 -9.47 -5.67 8.95
CA MET A 182 -9.51 -4.22 9.17
C MET A 182 -10.90 -3.73 9.59
N VAL A 183 -11.98 -4.29 9.01
CA VAL A 183 -13.35 -3.98 9.46
C VAL A 183 -13.56 -4.42 10.91
N VAL A 184 -13.13 -5.63 11.27
CA VAL A 184 -13.20 -6.15 12.64
C VAL A 184 -12.39 -5.28 13.60
N GLU A 185 -11.22 -4.81 13.18
CA GLU A 185 -10.41 -3.88 13.97
C GLU A 185 -11.19 -2.61 14.29
N VAL A 186 -11.81 -1.95 13.31
CA VAL A 186 -12.61 -0.73 13.54
C VAL A 186 -13.83 -0.98 14.43
N VAL A 187 -14.49 -2.13 14.28
CA VAL A 187 -15.68 -2.47 15.08
C VAL A 187 -15.31 -2.74 16.53
N ILE A 188 -14.20 -3.45 16.79
CA ILE A 188 -13.75 -3.78 18.15
C ILE A 188 -13.04 -2.58 18.81
N LYS A 189 -12.29 -1.82 18.02
CA LYS A 189 -11.51 -0.65 18.44
C LYS A 189 -11.87 0.51 17.51
N PRO A 190 -12.84 1.36 17.88
CA PRO A 190 -13.18 2.55 17.10
C PRO A 190 -12.05 3.59 17.26
N ASN A 191 -10.93 3.34 16.59
CA ASN A 191 -9.75 4.19 16.57
C ASN A 191 -9.62 4.89 15.20
N LEU A 192 -8.88 5.99 15.18
CA LEU A 192 -8.59 6.74 13.97
C LEU A 192 -7.84 5.87 12.94
N ALA A 193 -6.81 5.17 13.41
CA ALA A 193 -5.96 4.32 12.57
C ALA A 193 -6.72 3.28 11.74
N GLY A 194 -7.70 2.58 12.34
CA GLY A 194 -8.51 1.61 11.63
C GLY A 194 -9.43 2.26 10.59
N LYS A 195 -9.96 3.46 10.87
CA LYS A 195 -10.76 4.21 9.88
C LYS A 195 -9.89 4.69 8.71
N GLU A 196 -8.65 5.11 8.96
CA GLU A 196 -7.67 5.43 7.92
C GLU A 196 -7.32 4.20 7.07
N HIS A 197 -7.23 3.00 7.67
CA HIS A 197 -7.05 1.76 6.91
C HIS A 197 -8.25 1.45 6.01
N LEU A 198 -9.48 1.67 6.48
CA LEU A 198 -10.68 1.53 5.64
C LEU A 198 -10.69 2.54 4.50
N ALA A 199 -10.28 3.79 4.75
CA ALA A 199 -10.14 4.80 3.71
C ALA A 199 -9.06 4.43 2.68
N ALA A 200 -7.92 3.89 3.14
CA ALA A 200 -6.87 3.36 2.28
C ALA A 200 -7.38 2.22 1.38
N ILE A 201 -8.14 1.27 1.96
CA ILE A 201 -8.78 0.19 1.20
C ILE A 201 -9.74 0.77 0.16
N ALA A 202 -10.60 1.72 0.54
CA ALA A 202 -11.54 2.35 -0.38
C ALA A 202 -10.82 3.02 -1.57
N GLY A 203 -9.76 3.78 -1.32
CA GLY A 203 -8.94 4.39 -2.36
C GLY A 203 -8.32 3.36 -3.32
N VAL A 204 -7.80 2.25 -2.78
CA VAL A 204 -7.25 1.15 -3.60
C VAL A 204 -8.33 0.42 -4.40
N LEU A 205 -9.53 0.21 -3.84
CA LEU A 205 -10.65 -0.39 -4.56
C LEU A 205 -11.10 0.48 -5.74
N VAL A 206 -11.11 1.80 -5.58
CA VAL A 206 -11.37 2.75 -6.68
C VAL A 206 -10.30 2.62 -7.76
N LEU A 207 -9.01 2.57 -7.39
CA LEU A 207 -7.93 2.34 -8.33
C LEU A 207 -8.12 1.03 -9.11
N MET A 208 -8.44 -0.07 -8.42
CA MET A 208 -8.70 -1.36 -9.04
C MET A 208 -9.87 -1.31 -10.04
N ALA A 209 -10.95 -0.59 -9.69
CA ALA A 209 -12.09 -0.40 -10.57
C ALA A 209 -11.70 0.40 -11.84
N VAL A 210 -10.92 1.47 -11.69
CA VAL A 210 -10.42 2.27 -12.82
C VAL A 210 -9.50 1.46 -13.73
N VAL A 211 -8.57 0.68 -13.17
CA VAL A 211 -7.68 -0.19 -13.95
C VAL A 211 -8.50 -1.21 -14.74
N ARG A 212 -9.43 -1.90 -14.08
CA ARG A 212 -10.32 -2.88 -14.72
C ARG A 212 -11.18 -2.26 -15.82
N TRP A 213 -11.67 -1.03 -15.61
CA TRP A 213 -12.46 -0.31 -16.61
C TRP A 213 -11.62 0.05 -17.84
N ARG A 214 -10.39 0.52 -17.64
CA ARG A 214 -9.45 0.82 -18.73
C ARG A 214 -9.05 -0.42 -19.52
N GLU A 215 -8.78 -1.54 -18.85
CA GLU A 215 -8.46 -2.81 -19.51
C GLU A 215 -9.61 -3.28 -20.42
N ARG A 216 -10.86 -3.22 -19.92
CA ARG A 216 -12.05 -3.54 -20.71
C ARG A 216 -12.25 -2.61 -21.91
N GLY A 217 -11.89 -1.34 -21.79
CA GLY A 217 -11.96 -0.38 -22.89
C GLY A 217 -10.90 -0.63 -23.97
N GLN A 218 -9.76 -1.23 -23.62
CA GLN A 218 -8.69 -1.59 -24.55
C GLN A 218 -8.98 -2.90 -25.28
N ASP A 219 -9.62 -3.87 -24.62
CA ASP A 219 -10.06 -5.12 -25.25
C ASP A 219 -11.13 -4.89 -26.35
N GLY A 220 -11.80 -3.74 -26.35
CA GLY A 220 -12.74 -3.31 -27.40
C GLY A 220 -12.09 -2.57 -28.59
N VAL A 221 -10.80 -2.24 -28.52
CA VAL A 221 -10.04 -1.65 -29.63
C VAL A 221 -9.27 -2.77 -30.32
N GLU A 222 -9.98 -3.53 -31.13
CA GLU A 222 -9.39 -4.57 -31.98
C GLU A 222 -8.30 -3.95 -32.89
N PRO A 223 -7.13 -4.58 -33.08
CA PRO A 223 -6.12 -4.07 -34.00
C PRO A 223 -6.71 -4.03 -35.41
N ARG A 224 -6.74 -2.86 -36.05
CA ARG A 224 -7.09 -2.74 -37.47
C ARG A 224 -6.27 -3.77 -38.29
N PRO A 225 -6.90 -4.70 -39.02
CA PRO A 225 -6.19 -5.64 -39.87
C PRO A 225 -5.67 -4.87 -41.09
N GLY A 226 -4.41 -4.40 -41.04
CA GLY A 226 -3.96 -3.53 -42.13
C GLY A 226 -2.52 -3.02 -42.11
N THR A 227 -1.55 -3.71 -41.51
CA THR A 227 -0.12 -3.39 -41.75
C THR A 227 0.78 -4.63 -41.75
N ARG A 228 0.35 -5.72 -42.41
CA ARG A 228 1.31 -6.72 -42.91
C ARG A 228 1.72 -6.31 -44.32
N SER A 229 2.80 -5.52 -44.40
CA SER A 229 3.54 -5.31 -45.65
C SER A 229 4.09 -6.65 -46.12
N TRP A 230 3.32 -7.34 -46.95
CA TRP A 230 3.76 -8.52 -47.69
C TRP A 230 4.70 -8.05 -48.81
N LYS A 231 6.01 -8.09 -48.58
CA LYS A 231 6.97 -8.10 -49.69
C LYS A 231 7.22 -9.57 -50.06
N PRO A 232 6.91 -10.01 -51.29
CA PRO A 232 7.29 -11.35 -51.72
C PRO A 232 8.82 -11.45 -51.88
N PRO A 233 9.41 -12.64 -51.71
CA PRO A 233 10.84 -12.82 -51.90
C PRO A 233 11.18 -12.68 -53.38
N ILE A 234 12.01 -11.69 -53.71
CA ILE A 234 12.63 -11.57 -55.03
C ILE A 234 13.68 -12.68 -55.13
N ARG A 235 13.51 -13.60 -56.07
CA ARG A 235 14.58 -14.46 -56.57
C ARG A 235 15.31 -13.71 -57.68
N SER A 236 16.60 -13.49 -57.49
CA SER A 236 17.62 -13.34 -58.53
C SER A 236 18.98 -13.59 -57.91
#